data_AF-A0AAV9BWU9-F1
#
_entry.id   AF-A0AAV9BWU9-F1
#
_cell.length_a   1.000
_cell.length_b   1.000
_cell.length_c   1.000
_cell.angle_alpha   90.00
_cell.angle_beta   90.00
_cell.angle_gamma   90.00
#
_symmetry.space_group_name_H-M   'P 1'
#
loop_
_entity.id
_entity.type
_entity.pdbx_description
1 polymer ?
#
loop_
_entity_poly.entity_id
_entity_poly.type
_entity_poly.pdbx_seq_one_letter_code
_entity_poly.pdbx_strand_id
1 'polypeptide(L)'
;MVFILASTNLLTARIAAGCFIVALLIVLFVAKNWLLRGLCIGFIVFLAIIWVLQVYTKARILRFVILFIGVMNSLFSVYDIYDDTISRRVHSSDAEKFAELCPCPCTGAGWGVIWGLISFMFLCGSMYLGLVILS
;
A
#
# COMPACT_ATOMS: atom_id res chain seq x y z
N MET A 1 -4.00 -0.72 -2.31
CA MET A 1 -5.41 -0.35 -2.53
C MET A 1 -6.41 -1.29 -1.86
N VAL A 2 -6.17 -2.61 -1.82
CA VAL A 2 -7.05 -3.58 -1.12
C VAL A 2 -7.35 -3.21 0.34
N PHE A 3 -6.40 -2.65 1.08
CA PHE A 3 -6.63 -2.20 2.46
C PHE A 3 -7.71 -1.12 2.60
N ILE A 4 -7.89 -0.27 1.59
CA ILE A 4 -8.96 0.74 1.57
C ILE A 4 -10.31 0.03 1.57
N LEU A 5 -10.50 -0.97 0.71
CA LEU A 5 -11.73 -1.75 0.62
C LEU A 5 -11.93 -2.65 1.86
N ALA A 6 -10.86 -3.24 2.39
CA ALA A 6 -10.91 -4.10 3.58
C ALA A 6 -11.25 -3.32 4.86
N SER A 7 -11.09 -2.00 4.86
CA SER A 7 -11.49 -1.13 5.98
C SER A 7 -13.00 -0.89 6.07
N THR A 8 -13.82 -1.41 5.16
CA THR A 8 -15.28 -1.15 5.15
C THR A 8 -16.02 -1.84 6.29
N ASN A 9 -15.63 -3.06 6.66
CA ASN A 9 -16.23 -3.81 7.75
C ASN A 9 -15.27 -3.99 8.93
N LEU A 10 -15.83 -4.17 10.14
CA LEU A 10 -15.03 -4.36 11.34
C LEU A 10 -14.26 -5.70 11.29
N LEU A 11 -14.90 -6.75 10.79
CA LEU A 11 -14.31 -8.08 10.66
C LEU A 11 -13.19 -8.08 9.62
N THR A 12 -13.41 -7.46 8.45
CA THR A 12 -12.40 -7.34 7.41
C THR A 12 -11.23 -6.46 7.83
N ALA A 13 -11.46 -5.39 8.60
CA ALA A 13 -10.40 -4.55 9.15
C ALA A 13 -9.51 -5.31 10.15
N ARG A 14 -10.10 -6.20 10.97
CA ARG A 14 -9.35 -7.10 11.86
C ARG A 14 -8.51 -8.08 11.03
N ILE A 15 -9.10 -8.75 10.05
CA ILE A 15 -8.34 -9.66 9.17
C ILE A 15 -7.19 -8.92 8.49
N ALA A 16 -7.47 -7.74 7.92
CA ALA A 16 -6.47 -6.90 7.26
C ALA A 16 -5.31 -6.51 8.19
N ALA A 17 -5.63 -6.09 9.41
CA ALA A 17 -4.62 -5.77 10.42
C ALA A 17 -3.77 -7.00 10.79
N GLY A 18 -4.39 -8.18 10.90
CA GLY A 18 -3.69 -9.44 11.18
C GLY A 18 -2.74 -9.81 10.05
N CYS A 19 -3.22 -9.78 8.80
CA CYS A 19 -2.39 -9.99 7.62
C CYS A 19 -1.23 -9.00 7.54
N PHE A 20 -1.47 -7.73 7.89
CA PHE A 20 -0.43 -6.71 7.88
C PHE A 20 0.63 -6.94 8.97
N ILE A 21 0.25 -7.35 10.19
CA ILE A 21 1.20 -7.74 11.24
C ILE A 21 2.04 -8.93 10.80
N VAL A 22 1.43 -9.96 10.19
CA VAL A 22 2.17 -11.12 9.68
C VAL A 22 3.16 -10.70 8.59
N ALA A 23 2.76 -9.83 7.65
CA ALA A 23 3.67 -9.31 6.64
C ALA A 23 4.85 -8.55 7.26
N LEU A 24 4.61 -7.71 8.28
CA LEU A 24 5.67 -7.00 9.00
C LEU A 24 6.61 -7.94 9.75
N LEU A 25 6.11 -9.05 10.31
CA LEU A 25 6.94 -10.08 10.94
C LEU A 25 7.86 -10.75 9.91
N ILE A 26 7.35 -11.09 8.73
CA ILE A 26 8.18 -11.65 7.65
C ILE A 26 9.27 -10.65 7.25
N VAL A 27 8.90 -9.38 7.05
CA VAL A 27 9.86 -8.31 6.70
C VAL A 27 10.91 -8.12 7.81
N LEU A 28 10.54 -8.28 9.09
CA LEU A 28 11.47 -8.17 10.20
C LEU A 28 12.62 -9.18 10.11
N PHE A 29 12.35 -10.41 9.65
CA PHE A 29 13.37 -11.44 9.44
C PHE A 29 14.22 -11.19 8.19
N VAL A 30 13.64 -10.61 7.15
CA VAL A 30 14.34 -10.31 5.88
C VAL A 30 15.19 -9.04 6.01
N ALA A 31 14.76 -8.08 6.83
CA ALA A 31 15.41 -6.79 6.99
C ALA A 31 16.84 -6.97 7.52
N LYS A 32 17.82 -6.43 6.78
CA LYS A 32 19.23 -6.39 7.20
C LYS A 32 19.58 -5.15 8.01
N ASN A 33 18.82 -4.06 7.83
CA ASN A 33 19.09 -2.76 8.43
C ASN A 33 18.42 -2.61 9.80
N TRP A 34 19.16 -2.07 10.77
CA TRP A 34 18.66 -1.84 12.14
C TRP A 34 17.48 -0.87 12.21
N LEU A 35 17.53 0.23 11.44
CA LEU A 35 16.44 1.23 11.42
C LEU A 35 15.14 0.61 10.88
N LEU A 36 15.23 -0.18 9.80
CA LEU A 36 14.09 -0.86 9.21
C LEU A 36 13.46 -1.87 10.18
N ARG A 37 14.30 -2.63 10.90
CA ARG A 37 13.84 -3.55 11.96
C ARG A 37 13.11 -2.80 13.07
N GLY A 38 13.68 -1.69 13.56
CA GLY A 38 13.06 -0.85 14.57
C GLY A 38 11.69 -0.30 14.13
N LEU A 39 11.60 0.15 12.87
CA LEU A 39 10.34 0.64 12.30
C LEU A 39 9.28 -0.47 12.22
N CYS A 40 9.66 -1.67 11.75
CA CYS A 40 8.74 -2.82 11.73
C CYS A 40 8.21 -3.18 13.12
N ILE A 41 9.10 -3.25 14.12
CA ILE A 41 8.70 -3.52 15.52
C ILE A 41 7.75 -2.42 16.03
N GLY A 42 8.07 -1.15 15.77
CA GLY A 42 7.23 -0.01 16.14
C GLY A 42 5.81 -0.12 15.57
N PHE A 43 5.68 -0.46 14.28
CA PHE A 43 4.37 -0.64 13.65
C PHE A 43 3.61 -1.86 14.19
N ILE A 44 4.29 -2.98 14.48
CA ILE A 44 3.66 -4.16 15.08
C ILE A 44 3.09 -3.81 16.46
N VAL A 45 3.87 -3.15 17.31
CA VAL A 45 3.44 -2.74 18.65
C VAL A 45 2.28 -1.74 18.56
N PHE A 46 2.38 -0.75 17.68
CA PHE A 46 1.33 0.25 17.45
C PHE A 46 0.00 -0.40 17.05
N LEU A 47 0.03 -1.34 16.10
CA LEU A 47 -1.17 -2.05 15.65
C LEU A 47 -1.74 -2.97 16.74
N ALA A 48 -0.87 -3.63 17.52
CA ALA A 48 -1.30 -4.45 18.65
C ALA A 48 -2.02 -3.61 19.72
N ILE A 49 -1.49 -2.43 20.07
CA ILE A 49 -2.13 -1.50 21.02
C ILE A 49 -3.52 -1.08 20.51
N ILE A 50 -3.63 -0.69 19.23
CA ILE A 50 -4.91 -0.27 18.65
C ILE A 50 -5.90 -1.44 18.58
N TRP A 51 -5.42 -2.64 18.28
CA TRP A 51 -6.27 -3.84 18.28
C TRP A 51 -6.83 -4.11 19.66
N VAL A 52 -5.98 -4.06 20.70
CA VAL A 52 -6.40 -4.25 22.09
C VAL A 52 -7.43 -3.19 22.48
N LEU A 53 -7.16 -1.91 22.18
CA LEU A 53 -8.07 -0.81 22.46
C LEU A 53 -9.45 -0.99 21.78
N GLN A 54 -9.46 -1.52 20.56
CA GLN A 54 -10.66 -1.87 19.80
C GLN A 54 -11.46 -3.03 20.43
N VAL A 55 -10.80 -3.95 21.13
CA VAL A 55 -11.49 -5.05 21.83
C VAL A 55 -12.17 -4.54 23.10
N TYR A 56 -11.49 -3.68 23.85
CA TYR A 56 -11.99 -3.15 25.12
C TYR A 56 -12.94 -1.96 24.97
N THR A 57 -12.88 -1.24 23.86
CA THR A 57 -13.70 -0.04 23.60
C THR A 57 -14.64 -0.27 22.42
N LYS A 58 -15.87 0.26 22.48
CA LYS A 58 -16.78 0.27 21.31
C LYS A 58 -16.33 1.21 20.17
N ALA A 59 -15.23 1.94 20.35
CA ALA A 59 -14.72 2.87 19.37
C ALA A 59 -14.15 2.13 18.15
N ARG A 60 -14.52 2.56 16.93
CA ARG A 60 -14.12 1.93 15.67
C ARG A 60 -12.76 2.44 15.16
N ILE A 61 -11.78 2.59 16.05
CA ILE A 61 -10.48 3.25 15.76
C ILE A 61 -9.64 2.44 14.75
N LEU A 62 -9.63 1.10 14.87
CA LEU A 62 -8.88 0.20 13.98
C LEU A 62 -9.27 0.39 12.50
N ARG A 63 -10.55 0.71 12.25
CA ARG A 63 -11.07 0.96 10.90
C ARG A 63 -10.37 2.15 10.25
N PHE A 64 -10.30 3.27 10.97
CA PHE A 64 -9.68 4.50 10.48
C PHE A 64 -8.16 4.35 10.29
N VAL A 65 -7.51 3.60 11.18
CA VAL A 65 -6.07 3.34 11.09
C VAL A 65 -5.75 2.50 9.85
N ILE A 66 -6.50 1.43 9.58
CA ILE A 66 -6.30 0.60 8.38
C ILE A 66 -6.66 1.37 7.11
N LEU A 67 -7.70 2.20 7.14
CA LEU A 67 -8.04 3.09 6.03
C LEU A 67 -6.88 4.05 5.75
N PHE A 68 -6.34 4.71 6.78
CA PHE A 68 -5.20 5.63 6.66
C PHE A 68 -3.97 4.94 6.08
N ILE A 69 -3.57 3.79 6.62
CA ILE A 69 -2.44 2.99 6.11
C ILE A 69 -2.70 2.60 4.65
N GLY A 70 -3.93 2.19 4.32
CA GLY A 70 -4.32 1.82 2.97
C GLY A 70 -4.19 2.98 1.97
N VAL A 71 -4.63 4.19 2.34
CA VAL A 71 -4.52 5.40 1.51
C VAL A 71 -3.06 5.79 1.34
N MET A 72 -2.29 5.88 2.43
CA MET A 72 -0.88 6.28 2.38
C MET A 72 -0.05 5.31 1.53
N ASN A 73 -0.18 4.00 1.73
CA ASN A 73 0.53 3.00 0.91
C ASN A 73 0.16 3.09 -0.58
N SER A 74 -1.10 3.43 -0.87
CA SER A 74 -1.56 3.53 -2.26
C SER A 74 -1.05 4.81 -2.93
N LEU A 75 -0.95 5.92 -2.20
CA LEU A 75 -0.29 7.15 -2.67
C LEU A 75 1.21 6.92 -2.89
N PHE A 76 1.89 6.25 -1.96
CA PHE A 76 3.30 5.89 -2.13
C PHE A 76 3.52 5.01 -3.35
N SER A 77 2.65 4.04 -3.63
CA SER A 77 2.75 3.21 -4.84
C SER A 77 2.64 4.03 -6.14
N VAL A 78 1.75 5.02 -6.21
CA VAL A 78 1.66 5.91 -7.39
C VAL A 78 2.91 6.78 -7.51
N TYR A 79 3.39 7.32 -6.39
CA TYR A 79 4.60 8.14 -6.36
C TYR A 79 5.85 7.35 -6.78
N ASP A 80 5.98 6.11 -6.32
CA ASP A 80 7.09 5.21 -6.64
C ASP A 80 7.16 4.93 -8.15
N ILE A 81 6.01 4.63 -8.77
CA ILE A 81 5.92 4.48 -10.24
C ILE A 81 6.38 5.77 -10.93
N TYR A 82 5.88 6.92 -10.51
CA TYR A 82 6.25 8.21 -11.11
C TYR A 82 7.76 8.48 -10.98
N ASP A 83 8.32 8.31 -9.79
CA ASP A 83 9.70 8.64 -9.51
C ASP A 83 10.66 7.67 -10.23
N ASP A 84 10.42 6.36 -10.16
CA ASP A 84 11.30 5.36 -10.77
C ASP A 84 11.19 5.29 -12.29
N THR A 85 9.97 5.38 -12.85
CA THR A 85 9.76 5.14 -14.30
C THR A 85 9.72 6.41 -15.15
N ILE A 86 9.31 7.55 -14.59
CA ILE A 86 9.11 8.80 -15.35
C ILE A 86 10.21 9.81 -15.03
N SER A 87 10.46 10.06 -13.74
CA SER A 87 11.39 11.11 -13.31
C SER A 87 12.85 10.66 -13.40
N ARG A 88 13.22 9.58 -12.70
CA ARG A 88 14.60 9.08 -12.64
C ARG A 88 14.94 8.13 -13.79
N ARG A 89 13.92 7.50 -14.41
CA ARG A 89 14.06 6.52 -15.51
C ARG A 89 15.12 5.46 -15.18
N VAL A 90 14.86 4.70 -14.13
CA VAL A 90 15.78 3.66 -13.69
C VAL A 90 15.85 2.58 -14.78
N HIS A 91 17.02 2.37 -15.36
CA HIS A 91 17.20 1.44 -16.49
C HIS A 91 17.00 -0.05 -16.16
N SER A 92 16.94 -0.38 -14.87
CA SER A 92 16.56 -1.71 -14.40
C SER A 92 15.08 -1.83 -14.06
N SER A 93 14.27 -0.78 -14.28
CA SER A 93 12.84 -0.83 -13.98
C SER A 93 12.12 -1.79 -14.93
N ASP A 94 11.04 -2.40 -14.42
CA ASP A 94 10.20 -3.30 -15.20
C ASP A 94 9.63 -2.61 -16.44
N ALA A 95 9.40 -1.30 -16.38
CA ALA A 95 8.91 -0.51 -17.51
C ALA A 95 9.94 -0.40 -18.65
N GLU A 96 11.23 -0.26 -18.33
CA GLU A 96 12.29 -0.28 -19.34
C GLU A 96 12.53 -1.68 -19.90
N LYS A 97 12.51 -2.72 -19.06
CA LYS A 97 12.62 -4.12 -19.52
C LYS A 97 11.45 -4.55 -20.39
N PHE A 98 10.25 -4.07 -20.09
CA PHE A 98 9.09 -4.30 -20.94
C PHE A 98 9.21 -3.56 -22.29
N ALA A 99 9.78 -2.35 -22.29
CA ALA A 99 10.06 -1.61 -23.53
C ALA A 99 11.11 -2.31 -24.41
N GLU A 100 12.12 -2.97 -23.84
CA GLU A 100 13.11 -3.76 -24.58
C GLU A 100 12.50 -5.01 -25.25
N LEU A 101 11.51 -5.65 -24.60
CA LEU A 101 10.88 -6.88 -25.07
C LEU A 101 9.75 -6.62 -26.08
N CYS A 102 9.14 -5.44 -26.07
CA CYS A 102 7.97 -5.14 -26.88
C CYS A 102 8.38 -4.53 -28.23
N PRO A 103 7.84 -5.00 -29.37
CA PRO A 103 8.18 -4.48 -30.71
C PRO A 103 7.63 -3.07 -31.00
N CYS A 104 7.02 -2.40 -30.02
CA CYS A 104 6.50 -1.05 -30.17
C CYS A 104 7.57 0.02 -29.85
N PRO A 105 7.57 1.18 -30.50
CA PRO A 105 8.55 2.26 -30.28
C PRO A 105 8.32 3.05 -28.97
N CYS A 106 7.76 2.41 -27.94
CA CYS A 106 7.40 3.05 -26.69
C CYS A 106 8.60 3.01 -25.73
N THR A 107 9.13 4.18 -25.37
CA THR A 107 10.16 4.29 -24.32
C THR A 107 9.62 3.79 -22.97
N GLY A 108 10.50 3.32 -22.07
CA GLY A 108 10.08 2.83 -20.75
C GLY A 108 9.31 3.86 -19.92
N ALA A 109 9.57 5.15 -20.12
CA ALA A 109 8.75 6.21 -19.52
C ALA A 109 7.31 6.25 -20.04
N GLY A 110 7.07 5.90 -21.31
CA GLY A 110 5.72 5.78 -21.86
C GLY A 110 4.92 4.66 -21.20
N TRP A 111 5.57 3.52 -20.95
CA TRP A 111 4.99 2.45 -20.13
C TRP A 111 4.78 2.93 -18.69
N GLY A 112 5.74 3.62 -18.09
CA GLY A 112 5.60 4.25 -16.78
C GLY A 112 4.33 5.11 -16.64
N VAL A 113 4.01 5.92 -17.65
CA VAL A 113 2.78 6.74 -17.68
C VAL A 113 1.51 5.88 -17.71
N ILE A 114 1.48 4.83 -18.53
CA ILE A 114 0.32 3.92 -18.61
C ILE A 114 0.09 3.23 -17.25
N TRP A 115 1.15 2.71 -16.65
CA TRP A 115 1.08 2.02 -15.36
C TRP A 115 0.71 2.99 -14.23
N GLY A 116 1.23 4.21 -14.27
CA GLY A 116 0.86 5.29 -13.36
C GLY A 116 -0.63 5.65 -13.45
N LEU A 117 -1.16 5.78 -14.68
CA LEU A 117 -2.59 6.03 -14.92
C LEU A 117 -3.48 4.90 -14.40
N ILE A 118 -3.11 3.64 -14.65
CA ILE A 118 -3.85 2.48 -14.14
C ILE A 118 -3.85 2.50 -12.61
N SER A 119 -2.69 2.67 -11.98
CA SER A 119 -2.56 2.76 -10.52
C SER A 119 -3.43 3.89 -9.96
N PHE A 120 -3.38 5.08 -10.57
CA PHE A 120 -4.20 6.21 -10.17
C PHE A 120 -5.71 5.94 -10.31
N MET A 121 -6.16 5.29 -11.40
CA MET A 121 -7.57 4.90 -11.55
C MET A 121 -8.02 3.94 -10.44
N PHE A 122 -7.21 2.94 -10.10
CA PHE A 122 -7.52 2.06 -8.97
C PHE A 122 -7.53 2.82 -7.63
N LEU A 123 -6.70 3.86 -7.46
CA LEU A 123 -6.70 4.69 -6.26
C LEU A 123 -8.04 5.41 -6.14
N CYS A 124 -8.41 6.16 -7.18
CA CYS A 124 -9.67 6.90 -7.24
C CYS A 124 -10.87 5.97 -7.08
N GLY A 125 -10.88 4.82 -7.76
CA GLY A 125 -11.94 3.82 -7.64
C GLY A 125 -12.06 3.25 -6.24
N SER A 126 -10.94 2.88 -5.61
CA SER A 126 -10.94 2.36 -4.24
C SER A 126 -11.35 3.41 -3.20
N MET A 127 -10.95 4.67 -3.37
CA MET A 127 -11.39 5.78 -2.53
C MET A 127 -12.88 6.06 -2.68
N TYR A 128 -13.39 6.11 -3.93
CA TYR A 128 -14.80 6.33 -4.20
C TYR A 128 -15.67 5.22 -3.59
N LEU A 129 -15.33 3.95 -3.84
CA LEU A 129 -16.03 2.82 -3.25
C LEU A 129 -15.93 2.82 -1.72
N GLY A 130 -14.75 3.13 -1.18
CA GLY A 130 -14.54 3.28 0.26
C GLY A 130 -15.47 4.33 0.86
N LEU A 131 -15.65 5.47 0.19
CA LEU A 131 -16.49 6.58 0.64
C LEU A 131 -17.99 6.24 0.54
N VAL A 132 -18.43 5.64 -0.57
CA VAL A 132 -19.82 5.21 -0.78
C VAL A 132 -20.23 4.11 0.22
N ILE A 133 -19.32 3.21 0.59
CA ILE A 133 -19.60 2.16 1.56
C ILE A 133 -19.48 2.68 3.01
N LEU A 134 -18.75 3.78 3.23
CA LEU A 134 -18.66 4.44 4.55
C LEU A 134 -19.82 5.38 4.86
N SER A 135 -20.42 6.00 3.84
CA SER A 135 -21.56 6.93 3.95
C SER A 135 -22.82 6.21 4.42
#